data_AF-A0A2E5JR04-F1
#
_entry.id   AF-A0A2E5JR04-F1
#
_cell.length_a   1.000
_cell.length_b   1.000
_cell.length_c   1.000
_cell.angle_alpha   90.00
_cell.angle_beta   90.00
_cell.angle_gamma   90.00
#
_symmetry.space_group_name_H-M   'P 1'
#
loop_
_entity.id
_entity.type
_entity.pdbx_description
1 polymer ?
#
loop_
_entity_poly.entity_id
_entity_poly.type
_entity_poly.pdbx_seq_one_letter_code
_entity_poly.pdbx_strand_id
1 'polypeptide(L)' 'MNPITKTIRVIVGILLILIGLIGGLIPIFQGWIFGIPGLMLLGSVFPSVKRMTKKIVNKAKKKIKR' A
#
# COMPACT_ATOMS: atom_id res chain seq x y z
N MET A 1 0.49 -41.27 -7.24
CA MET A 1 -0.03 -39.91 -6.99
C MET A 1 -1.33 -39.75 -7.76
N ASN A 2 -2.45 -39.56 -7.07
CA ASN A 2 -3.75 -39.53 -7.72
C ASN A 2 -3.83 -38.33 -8.69
N PRO A 3 -4.45 -38.47 -9.87
CA PRO A 3 -4.58 -37.39 -10.85
C PRO A 3 -5.24 -36.14 -10.25
N ILE A 4 -6.15 -36.35 -9.30
CA ILE A 4 -6.81 -35.30 -8.52
C ILE A 4 -5.80 -34.40 -7.77
N THR A 5 -4.76 -34.97 -7.16
CA THR A 5 -3.77 -34.17 -6.42
C THR A 5 -2.86 -33.38 -7.34
N LYS A 6 -2.65 -33.84 -8.58
CA LYS A 6 -1.94 -33.08 -9.61
C LYS A 6 -2.74 -31.86 -10.05
N THR A 7 -4.03 -32.04 -10.33
CA THR A 7 -4.93 -30.94 -10.73
C THR A 7 -5.03 -29.88 -9.63
N ILE A 8 -5.19 -30.29 -8.37
CA ILE A 8 -5.23 -29.36 -7.23
C ILE A 8 -3.92 -28.57 -7.13
N ARG A 9 -2.76 -29.22 -7.28
CA ARG A 9 -1.46 -28.55 -7.19
C ARG A 9 -1.25 -27.51 -8.30
N VAL A 10 -1.75 -27.78 -9.51
CA VAL A 10 -1.73 -26.81 -10.62
C VAL A 10 -2.60 -25.60 -10.33
N ILE A 11 -3.84 -25.81 -9.87
CA ILE A 11 -4.77 -24.72 -9.52
C ILE A 11 -4.20 -23.84 -8.41
N VAL A 12 -3.67 -24.47 -7.35
CA VAL A 12 -3.04 -23.76 -6.22
C VAL A 12 -1.81 -22.98 -6.69
N GLY A 13 -0.98 -23.56 -7.56
CA GLY A 13 0.18 -22.88 -8.13
C GLY A 13 -0.21 -21.63 -8.94
N ILE A 14 -1.26 -21.73 -9.75
CA ILE A 14 -1.78 -20.59 -10.52
C ILE A 14 -2.32 -19.49 -9.58
N LEU A 15 -3.08 -19.85 -8.54
CA LEU A 15 -3.57 -18.90 -7.54
C LEU A 15 -2.41 -18.15 -6.84
N LEU A 16 -1.36 -18.88 -6.46
CA LEU A 16 -0.15 -18.32 -5.84
C LEU A 16 0.58 -17.36 -6.76
N ILE A 17 0.68 -17.67 -8.06
CA ILE A 17 1.28 -16.78 -9.06
C ILE A 17 0.45 -15.49 -9.21
N LEU A 18 -0.88 -15.58 -9.24
CA LEU A 18 -1.75 -14.40 -9.32
C LEU A 18 -1.63 -13.51 -8.09
N ILE A 19 -1.67 -14.08 -6.88
CA ILE A 19 -1.49 -13.34 -5.63
C ILE A 19 -0.07 -12.75 -5.54
N GLY A 20 0.95 -13.50 -5.99
CA GLY A 20 2.34 -13.03 -6.04
C GLY A 20 2.55 -11.91 -7.05
N LEU A 21 1.85 -11.92 -8.19
CA LEU A 21 1.87 -10.85 -9.17
C LEU A 21 1.16 -9.60 -8.63
N ILE A 22 -0.03 -9.74 -8.05
CA ILE A 22 -0.77 -8.61 -7.47
C ILE A 22 -0.01 -8.04 -6.27
N GLY A 23 0.49 -8.88 -5.37
CA GLY A 23 1.27 -8.47 -4.20
C GLY A 23 2.67 -7.94 -4.53
N GLY A 24 3.29 -8.45 -5.60
CA GLY A 24 4.61 -8.02 -6.07
C GLY A 24 4.57 -6.72 -6.88
N LEU A 25 3.50 -6.48 -7.64
CA LEU A 25 3.29 -5.23 -8.39
C LEU A 25 2.67 -4.13 -7.52
N ILE A 26 2.00 -4.49 -6.41
CA ILE A 26 1.39 -3.55 -5.46
C ILE A 26 2.15 -3.51 -4.11
N PRO A 27 3.37 -2.94 -4.08
CA PRO A 27 3.92 -2.31 -2.88
C PRO A 27 3.80 -0.78 -2.93
N ILE A 28 3.05 -0.20 -3.88
CA ILE A 28 2.93 1.26 -4.09
C ILE A 28 2.00 1.93 -3.05
N PHE A 29 1.02 1.19 -2.51
CA PHE A 29 0.12 1.67 -1.45
C PHE A 29 0.66 1.39 -0.04
N GLN A 30 1.96 1.59 0.18
CA GLN A 30 2.41 1.85 1.53
C GLN A 30 1.67 3.12 1.98
N GLY A 31 0.65 2.99 2.84
CA GLY A 31 -0.38 4.02 3.06
C GLY A 31 0.12 5.43 3.41
N TRP A 32 1.40 5.58 3.74
CA TRP A 32 2.09 6.85 3.92
C TRP A 32 2.57 7.50 2.60
N ILE A 33 3.03 6.72 1.60
CA ILE A 33 3.49 7.21 0.29
C ILE A 33 2.35 7.86 -0.49
N PHE A 34 1.14 7.28 -0.44
CA PHE A 34 -0.05 7.86 -1.08
C PHE A 34 -0.86 8.77 -0.14
N GLY A 35 -0.88 8.44 1.16
CA GLY A 35 -1.66 9.19 2.15
C GLY A 35 -1.12 10.59 2.44
N ILE A 36 0.21 10.78 2.50
CA ILE A 36 0.79 12.11 2.78
C ILE A 36 0.54 13.09 1.62
N PRO A 37 0.82 12.73 0.35
CA PRO A 37 0.50 13.59 -0.80
C PRO A 37 -1.00 13.84 -0.94
N GLY A 38 -1.84 12.81 -0.74
CA GLY A 38 -3.30 12.96 -0.77
C GLY A 38 -3.82 13.92 0.29
N LEU A 39 -3.36 13.78 1.54
CA LEU A 39 -3.69 14.71 2.62
C LEU A 39 -3.16 16.13 2.37
N MET A 40 -2.05 16.27 1.66
CA MET A 40 -1.49 17.58 1.28
C MET A 40 -2.32 18.25 0.19
N LEU A 41 -2.86 17.46 -0.74
CA LEU A 41 -3.81 17.93 -1.74
C LEU A 41 -5.16 18.30 -1.12
N LEU A 42 -5.71 17.48 -0.22
CA LEU A 42 -6.94 17.84 0.51
C LEU A 42 -6.74 19.05 1.43
N GLY A 43 -5.52 19.24 1.96
CA GLY A 43 -5.17 20.40 2.76
C GLY A 43 -5.07 21.71 1.96
N SER A 44 -4.98 21.67 0.63
CA SER A 44 -5.00 22.89 -0.19
C SER A 44 -6.42 23.44 -0.37
N VAL A 45 -7.42 22.55 -0.42
CA VAL A 45 -8.84 22.89 -0.55
C VAL A 45 -9.55 23.08 0.80
N PHE A 46 -9.19 22.32 1.84
CA PHE A 46 -9.82 22.43 3.17
C PHE A 46 -8.87 22.97 4.24
N PRO A 47 -9.14 24.16 4.83
CA PRO A 47 -8.25 24.77 5.84
C PRO A 47 -8.12 23.95 7.13
N SER A 48 -9.15 23.17 7.50
CA SER A 48 -9.11 22.26 8.66
C SER A 48 -8.15 21.08 8.44
N VAL A 49 -8.16 20.48 7.24
CA VAL A 49 -7.28 19.37 6.88
C VAL A 49 -5.83 19.84 6.76
N LYS A 50 -5.60 21.06 6.24
CA LYS A 50 -4.27 21.69 6.15
C LYS A 50 -3.48 21.63 7.46
N ARG A 51 -4.13 21.98 8.58
CA ARG A 51 -3.49 21.98 9.91
C ARG A 51 -3.13 20.57 10.37
N MET A 52 -4.00 19.60 10.08
CA MET A 52 -3.78 18.19 10.40
C MET A 52 -2.63 17.61 9.56
N THR A 53 -2.64 17.83 8.25
CA THR A 53 -1.57 17.38 7.34
C THR A 53 -0.21 17.96 7.75
N LYS A 54 -0.15 19.25 8.12
CA LYS A 54 1.09 19.89 8.58
C LYS A 54 1.67 19.23 9.84
N LYS A 55 0.82 18.80 10.79
CA LYS A 55 1.25 18.06 11.99
C LYS A 55 1.80 16.67 11.64
N ILE A 56 1.14 15.96 10.73
CA ILE A 56 1.54 14.62 10.26
C ILE A 56 2.88 14.70 9.52
N VAL A 57 3.03 15.66 8.59
CA VAL A 57 4.26 15.92 7.83
C VAL A 57 5.42 16.29 8.77
N ASN A 58 5.19 17.15 9.77
CA ASN A 58 6.24 17.51 10.73
C ASN A 58 6.68 16.33 11.60
N LYS A 59 5.75 15.46 12.04
CA LYS A 59 6.10 14.23 12.76
C LYS A 59 6.90 13.27 11.87
N ALA A 60 6.51 13.12 10.59
CA ALA A 60 7.23 12.30 9.62
C ALA A 60 8.64 12.83 9.37
N LYS A 61 8.81 14.13 9.12
CA LYS A 61 10.13 14.77 8.95
C LYS A 61 11.03 14.58 10.17
N LYS A 62 10.49 14.71 11.39
CA LYS A 62 11.28 14.52 12.63
C LYS A 62 11.76 13.08 12.82
N LYS A 63 11.01 12.10 12.29
CA LYS A 63 11.38 10.68 12.34
C LYS A 63 12.45 10.31 11.30
N ILE A 64 12.52 11.03 10.18
CA ILE A 64 13.51 10.82 9.10
C ILE A 64 14.85 11.52 9.40
N LYS A 65 14.82 12.64 10.13
CA LYS A 65 16.04 13.43 10.47
C LYS A 65 16.78 12.92 11.72
N ARG A 66 16.31 11.83 12.33
CA ARG A 66 16.93 11.18 13.49
C ARG A 66 17.56 9.87 13.04
#